data_AF-A0A8J5MUZ8-F1
#
_entry.id   AF-A0A8J5MUZ8-F1
#
_cell.length_a   1.000
_cell.length_b   1.000
_cell.length_c   1.000
_cell.angle_alpha   90.00
_cell.angle_beta   90.00
_cell.angle_gamma   90.00
#
_symmetry.space_group_name_H-M   'P 1'
#
loop_
_entity.id
_entity.type
_entity.pdbx_description
1 polymer ?
#
loop_
_entity_poly.entity_id
_entity_poly.type
_entity_poly.pdbx_seq_one_letter_code
_entity_poly.pdbx_strand_id
1 'polypeptide(L)'
;MYSTVPLYYNFTMSTQGTTLHWMKLTARIYFRDGPLAAVSAFYEYLYSIRSLLTKLTSYSSVVFKLQDHLQDDSKFTVRNLANIDLYNSLAKDLLSGTNVTTWDSTIPLSDLYAQQCKVNPRHTDDNKWKCQDKTHVGYIIIEKYVDMLLNFVCNEFFNVTDDFCP
;
A
#
# COMPACT_ATOMS: atom_id res chain seq x y z
N MET A 1 -44.65 4.32 -9.53
CA MET A 1 -43.49 3.71 -10.19
C MET A 1 -42.28 3.93 -9.30
N TYR A 2 -41.88 2.92 -8.53
CA TYR A 2 -40.62 2.96 -7.81
C TYR A 2 -39.53 2.53 -8.81
N SER A 3 -38.68 3.47 -9.19
CA SER A 3 -37.45 3.18 -9.92
C SER A 3 -36.59 2.30 -9.01
N THR A 4 -36.46 1.03 -9.37
CA THR A 4 -35.45 0.14 -8.81
C THR A 4 -34.10 0.62 -9.34
N VAL A 5 -33.46 1.54 -8.60
CA VAL A 5 -32.04 1.82 -8.80
C VAL A 5 -31.32 0.51 -8.47
N PRO A 6 -30.64 -0.14 -9.43
CA PRO A 6 -29.86 -1.31 -9.10
C PRO A 6 -28.72 -0.83 -8.19
N LEU A 7 -28.73 -1.27 -6.94
CA LEU A 7 -27.57 -1.18 -6.08
C LEU A 7 -26.52 -2.16 -6.63
N TYR A 8 -25.79 -1.74 -7.66
CA TYR A 8 -24.52 -2.34 -8.00
C TYR A 8 -23.58 -2.00 -6.84
N TYR A 9 -23.51 -2.88 -5.85
CA TYR A 9 -22.43 -2.85 -4.88
C TYR A 9 -21.15 -3.17 -5.64
N ASN A 10 -20.51 -2.13 -6.19
CA ASN A 10 -19.16 -2.21 -6.73
C ASN A 10 -18.24 -2.57 -5.57
N PHE A 11 -17.96 -3.86 -5.44
CA PHE A 11 -17.17 -4.42 -4.36
C PHE A 11 -15.70 -4.09 -4.60
N THR A 12 -15.19 -2.99 -4.04
CA THR A 12 -13.78 -2.67 -4.22
C THR A 12 -12.91 -3.63 -3.43
N MET A 13 -12.17 -4.48 -4.15
CA MET A 13 -11.16 -5.32 -3.52
C MET A 13 -9.89 -4.49 -3.32
N SER A 14 -9.63 -4.12 -2.06
CA SER A 14 -8.36 -3.55 -1.64
C SER A 14 -7.41 -4.70 -1.29
N THR A 15 -6.30 -4.81 -2.04
CA THR A 15 -5.21 -5.71 -1.63
C THR A 15 -4.35 -4.98 -0.60
N GLN A 16 -4.21 -5.60 0.57
CA GLN A 16 -3.46 -5.04 1.71
C GLN A 16 -1.96 -5.06 1.41
N GLY A 17 -1.23 -4.09 1.96
CA GLY A 17 0.23 -3.96 1.84
C GLY A 17 0.98 -5.17 2.41
N THR A 18 1.13 -6.22 1.60
CA THR A 18 1.84 -7.46 1.99
C THR A 18 3.36 -7.35 1.83
N THR A 19 3.85 -6.27 1.23
CA THR A 19 5.25 -6.06 0.86
C THR A 19 6.21 -6.21 2.05
N LEU A 20 5.87 -5.67 3.24
CA LEU A 20 6.71 -5.84 4.45
C LEU A 20 6.82 -7.29 4.93
N HIS A 21 5.77 -8.08 4.71
CA HIS A 21 5.80 -9.51 5.00
C HIS A 21 6.67 -10.24 3.98
N TRP A 22 6.59 -9.88 2.70
CA TRP A 22 7.48 -10.40 1.67
C TRP A 22 8.95 -10.10 1.95
N MET A 23 9.30 -8.85 2.28
CA MET A 23 10.67 -8.49 2.68
C MET A 23 11.15 -9.28 3.89
N LYS A 24 10.26 -9.60 4.85
CA LYS A 24 10.59 -10.46 5.99
C LYS A 24 10.83 -11.90 5.58
N LEU A 25 9.99 -12.45 4.70
CA LEU A 25 10.09 -13.83 4.21
C LEU A 25 11.35 -14.03 3.35
N THR A 26 11.70 -13.05 2.53
CA THR A 26 12.86 -13.10 1.63
C THR A 26 14.14 -12.57 2.29
N ALA A 27 14.12 -12.23 3.58
CA ALA A 27 15.27 -11.69 4.29
C ALA A 27 16.52 -12.60 4.21
N ARG A 28 16.33 -13.92 4.28
CA ARG A 28 17.45 -14.88 4.13
C ARG A 28 18.09 -14.80 2.74
N ILE A 29 17.27 -14.63 1.69
CA ILE A 29 17.74 -14.48 0.30
C ILE A 29 18.44 -13.13 0.16
N TYR A 30 17.88 -12.06 0.75
CA TYR A 30 18.47 -10.73 0.74
C TYR A 30 19.89 -10.74 1.29
N PHE A 31 20.11 -11.36 2.45
CA PHE A 31 21.44 -11.39 3.07
C PHE A 31 22.42 -12.33 2.36
N ARG A 32 21.94 -13.35 1.65
CA ARG A 32 22.78 -14.32 0.95
C ARG A 32 23.16 -13.86 -0.47
N ASP A 33 22.16 -13.40 -1.23
CA ASP A 33 22.23 -13.19 -2.68
C ASP A 33 21.97 -11.73 -3.08
N GLY A 34 21.61 -10.87 -2.12
CA GLY A 34 21.37 -9.45 -2.33
C GLY A 34 19.91 -9.05 -2.60
N PRO A 35 19.65 -7.73 -2.70
CA PRO A 35 18.30 -7.16 -2.84
C PRO A 35 17.55 -7.67 -4.07
N LEU A 36 18.21 -7.73 -5.24
CA LEU A 36 17.57 -8.13 -6.49
C LEU A 36 17.03 -9.57 -6.44
N ALA A 37 17.80 -10.50 -5.86
CA ALA A 37 17.37 -11.89 -5.71
C ALA A 37 16.16 -12.03 -4.77
N ALA A 38 16.16 -11.29 -3.65
CA ALA A 38 15.05 -11.30 -2.70
C ALA A 38 13.76 -10.72 -3.32
N VAL A 39 13.91 -9.65 -4.09
CA VAL A 39 12.82 -8.97 -4.80
C VAL A 39 12.24 -9.85 -5.91
N SER A 40 13.08 -10.64 -6.59
CA SER A 40 12.63 -11.55 -7.64
C SER A 40 11.55 -12.53 -7.16
N ALA A 41 11.63 -13.01 -5.92
CA ALA A 41 10.61 -13.89 -5.34
C ALA A 41 9.25 -13.19 -5.15
N PHE A 42 9.25 -11.90 -4.80
CA PHE A 42 8.03 -11.10 -4.74
C PHE A 42 7.46 -10.84 -6.14
N TYR A 43 8.32 -10.54 -7.11
CA TYR A 43 7.93 -10.34 -8.49
C TYR A 43 7.25 -11.59 -9.08
N GLU A 44 7.84 -12.77 -8.89
CA GLU A 44 7.27 -14.07 -9.31
C GLU A 44 5.87 -14.28 -8.71
N TYR A 45 5.71 -14.01 -7.41
CA TYR A 45 4.41 -14.09 -6.75
C TYR A 45 3.39 -13.12 -7.38
N LEU A 46 3.75 -11.83 -7.51
CA LEU A 46 2.84 -10.84 -8.07
C LEU A 46 2.48 -11.17 -9.53
N TYR A 47 3.44 -11.69 -10.30
CA TYR A 47 3.24 -12.15 -11.67
C TYR A 47 2.21 -13.30 -11.71
N SER A 48 2.31 -14.26 -10.79
CA SER A 48 1.40 -15.41 -10.71
C SER A 48 -0.06 -15.01 -10.44
N ILE A 49 -0.29 -13.89 -9.73
CA ILE A 49 -1.64 -13.40 -9.40
C ILE A 49 -2.12 -12.28 -10.34
N ARG A 50 -1.25 -11.73 -11.21
CA ARG A 50 -1.56 -10.59 -12.09
C ARG A 50 -2.81 -10.82 -12.94
N SER A 51 -2.94 -12.01 -13.54
CA SER A 51 -4.09 -12.35 -14.38
C SER A 51 -5.39 -12.40 -13.58
N LEU A 52 -5.33 -12.90 -12.33
CA LEU A 52 -6.47 -12.92 -11.42
C LEU A 52 -6.89 -11.49 -11.03
N LEU A 53 -5.94 -10.65 -10.63
CA LEU A 53 -6.20 -9.24 -10.30
C LEU A 53 -6.82 -8.50 -11.49
N THR A 54 -6.28 -8.70 -12.69
CA THR A 54 -6.82 -8.10 -13.92
C THR A 54 -8.20 -8.64 -14.27
N LYS A 55 -8.48 -9.93 -14.06
CA LYS A 55 -9.82 -10.47 -14.30
C LYS A 55 -10.85 -9.86 -13.35
N LEU A 56 -10.47 -9.62 -12.09
CA LEU A 56 -11.35 -9.02 -11.08
C LEU A 56 -11.79 -7.60 -11.44
N THR A 57 -10.99 -6.86 -12.23
CA THR A 57 -11.36 -5.51 -12.66
C THR A 57 -12.60 -5.48 -13.56
N SER A 58 -13.00 -6.63 -14.15
CA SER A 58 -14.24 -6.73 -14.93
C SER A 58 -15.50 -6.78 -14.09
N TYR A 59 -15.37 -7.03 -12.78
CA TYR A 59 -16.48 -7.13 -11.82
C TYR A 59 -16.51 -5.95 -10.84
N SER A 60 -15.38 -5.30 -10.62
CA SER A 60 -15.23 -4.26 -9.60
C SER A 60 -13.95 -3.46 -9.78
N SER A 61 -13.88 -2.25 -9.24
CA SER A 61 -12.60 -1.53 -9.10
C SER A 61 -11.62 -2.32 -8.21
N VAL A 62 -10.40 -2.54 -8.68
CA VAL A 62 -9.34 -3.21 -7.92
C VAL A 62 -8.24 -2.20 -7.64
N VAL A 63 -7.93 -2.01 -6.36
CA VAL A 63 -6.85 -1.13 -5.92
C VAL A 63 -5.71 -1.97 -5.31
N PHE A 64 -4.52 -1.83 -5.88
CA PHE A 64 -3.29 -2.35 -5.34
C PHE A 64 -2.57 -1.26 -4.57
N LYS A 65 -2.67 -1.31 -3.24
CA LYS A 65 -2.01 -0.34 -2.36
C LYS A 65 -0.52 -0.68 -2.30
N LEU A 66 0.30 0.31 -2.61
CA LEU A 66 1.75 0.22 -2.50
C LEU A 66 2.19 0.33 -1.03
N GLN A 67 3.43 -0.07 -0.78
CA GLN A 67 3.98 -0.10 0.56
C GLN A 67 4.32 1.32 1.02
N ASP A 68 3.75 1.73 2.15
CA ASP A 68 4.08 3.02 2.78
C ASP A 68 5.55 3.07 3.20
N HIS A 69 6.10 4.28 3.18
CA HIS A 69 7.37 4.58 3.79
C HIS A 69 7.21 4.42 5.29
N LEU A 70 8.18 3.75 5.89
CA LEU A 70 8.18 3.49 7.31
C LEU A 70 9.18 4.39 8.02
N GLN A 71 9.00 4.49 9.33
CA GLN A 71 10.07 4.98 10.18
C GLN A 71 11.29 4.06 10.05
N ASP A 72 12.48 4.64 10.00
CA ASP A 72 13.72 3.87 9.88
C ASP A 72 13.87 2.89 11.06
N ASP A 73 13.78 1.60 10.75
CA ASP A 73 13.96 0.51 11.70
C ASP A 73 15.29 -0.19 11.47
N SER A 74 16.30 0.28 12.19
CA SER A 74 17.63 -0.32 12.21
C SER A 74 17.65 -1.81 12.60
N LYS A 75 16.57 -2.34 13.20
CA LYS A 75 16.45 -3.78 13.50
C LYS A 75 16.14 -4.64 12.27
N PHE A 76 15.60 -4.04 11.20
CA PHE A 76 15.23 -4.75 9.98
C PHE A 76 15.79 -4.03 8.75
N THR A 77 17.09 -4.18 8.52
CA THR A 77 17.82 -3.59 7.38
C THR A 77 17.15 -3.85 6.02
N VAL A 78 16.43 -4.96 5.89
CA VAL A 78 15.71 -5.33 4.66
C VAL A 78 14.47 -4.46 4.36
N ARG A 79 13.98 -3.67 5.33
CA ARG A 79 12.78 -2.82 5.22
C ARG A 79 13.09 -1.33 5.10
N ASN A 80 14.29 -0.99 4.64
CA ASN A 80 14.66 0.41 4.40
C ASN A 80 13.86 1.01 3.23
N LEU A 81 13.84 2.34 3.14
CA LEU A 81 13.09 3.07 2.12
C LEU A 81 13.48 2.68 0.69
N ALA A 82 14.77 2.52 0.40
CA ALA A 82 15.23 2.14 -0.94
C ALA A 82 14.70 0.76 -1.37
N ASN A 83 14.59 -0.19 -0.44
CA ASN A 83 13.95 -1.48 -0.73
C ASN A 83 12.44 -1.33 -0.91
N ILE A 84 11.77 -0.49 -0.12
CA ILE A 84 10.34 -0.20 -0.27
C ILE A 84 10.07 0.36 -1.68
N ASP A 85 10.86 1.35 -2.10
CA ASP A 85 10.76 1.96 -3.42
C ASP A 85 11.02 0.93 -4.54
N LEU A 86 11.99 0.04 -4.36
CA LEU A 86 12.28 -1.03 -5.32
C LEU A 86 11.10 -1.99 -5.49
N TYR A 87 10.48 -2.44 -4.40
CA TYR A 87 9.30 -3.32 -4.47
C TYR A 87 8.08 -2.57 -5.08
N ASN A 88 7.89 -1.31 -4.71
CA ASN A 88 6.80 -0.48 -5.22
C ASN A 88 6.95 -0.23 -6.72
N SER A 89 8.16 0.07 -7.21
CA SER A 89 8.44 0.26 -8.64
C SER A 89 8.09 -1.00 -9.44
N LEU A 90 8.50 -2.17 -8.96
CA LEU A 90 8.18 -3.42 -9.66
C LEU A 90 6.71 -3.75 -9.65
N ALA A 91 5.99 -3.46 -8.58
CA ALA A 91 4.55 -3.60 -8.55
C ALA A 91 3.87 -2.66 -9.56
N LYS A 92 4.32 -1.39 -9.63
CA LYS A 92 3.85 -0.42 -10.64
C LYS A 92 4.11 -0.93 -12.07
N ASP A 93 5.33 -1.36 -12.36
CA ASP A 93 5.73 -1.83 -13.69
C ASP A 93 4.93 -3.07 -14.12
N LEU A 94 4.79 -4.04 -13.21
CA LEU A 94 4.11 -5.29 -13.51
C LEU A 94 2.58 -5.11 -13.71
N LEU A 95 1.98 -4.20 -12.96
CA LEU A 95 0.55 -3.88 -13.09
C LEU A 95 0.28 -2.82 -14.17
N SER A 96 1.33 -2.22 -14.74
CA SER A 96 1.22 -1.29 -15.86
C SER A 96 0.51 -1.95 -17.06
N GLY A 97 -0.35 -1.16 -17.71
CA GLY A 97 -1.20 -1.61 -18.82
C GLY A 97 -2.32 -2.59 -18.42
N THR A 98 -2.52 -2.85 -17.12
CA THR A 98 -3.72 -3.53 -16.62
C THR A 98 -4.75 -2.50 -16.17
N ASN A 99 -5.98 -2.95 -15.90
CA ASN A 99 -7.03 -2.12 -15.31
C ASN A 99 -6.96 -2.04 -13.77
N VAL A 100 -5.87 -2.51 -13.17
CA VAL A 100 -5.65 -2.46 -11.72
C VAL A 100 -5.10 -1.08 -11.36
N THR A 101 -5.77 -0.35 -10.47
CA THR A 101 -5.29 0.94 -9.97
C THR A 101 -4.18 0.70 -8.95
N THR A 102 -2.98 1.18 -9.21
CA THR A 102 -1.91 1.22 -8.21
C THR A 102 -2.04 2.49 -7.38
N TRP A 103 -2.17 2.36 -6.06
CA TRP A 103 -2.32 3.49 -5.17
C TRP A 103 -1.07 3.66 -4.31
N ASP A 104 -0.38 4.78 -4.51
CA ASP A 104 0.77 5.15 -3.72
C ASP A 104 0.38 6.00 -2.51
N SER A 105 0.05 5.33 -1.41
CA SER A 105 -0.28 6.01 -0.15
C SER A 105 0.96 6.55 0.58
N THR A 106 2.16 6.36 0.01
CA THR A 106 3.39 6.97 0.55
C THR A 106 3.29 8.49 0.56
N ILE A 107 2.64 9.04 -0.47
CA ILE A 107 2.60 10.47 -0.81
C ILE A 107 1.33 11.12 -0.26
N PRO A 108 1.38 12.35 0.29
CA PRO A 108 2.36 12.88 1.24
C PRO A 108 2.10 12.41 2.69
N LEU A 109 0.96 11.75 2.95
CA LEU A 109 0.45 11.54 4.30
C LEU A 109 1.32 10.58 5.12
N SER A 110 1.79 9.47 4.52
CA SER A 110 2.62 8.51 5.25
C SER A 110 4.00 9.09 5.59
N ASP A 111 4.57 9.88 4.67
CA ASP A 111 5.86 10.53 4.86
C ASP A 111 5.81 11.56 5.98
N LEU A 112 4.77 12.40 5.98
CA LEU A 112 4.53 13.37 7.04
C LEU A 112 4.34 12.69 8.39
N TYR A 113 3.65 11.55 8.44
CA TYR A 113 3.51 10.77 9.66
C TYR A 113 4.85 10.19 10.15
N ALA A 114 5.64 9.59 9.26
CA ALA A 114 6.96 9.06 9.58
C ALA A 114 7.91 10.16 10.08
N GLN A 115 7.91 11.33 9.42
CA GLN A 115 8.66 12.52 9.85
C GLN A 115 8.19 13.03 11.21
N GLN A 116 6.87 13.12 11.42
CA GLN A 116 6.31 13.58 12.69
C GLN A 116 6.69 12.64 13.84
N CYS A 117 6.70 11.32 13.60
CA CYS A 117 7.15 10.34 14.59
C CYS A 117 8.65 10.45 14.91
N LYS A 118 9.48 10.86 13.94
CA LYS A 118 10.91 11.13 14.15
C LYS A 118 11.13 12.38 15.01
N VAL A 119 10.38 13.44 14.77
CA VAL A 119 10.51 14.72 15.50
C VAL A 119 9.86 14.65 16.88
N ASN A 120 8.73 13.95 16.98
CA ASN A 120 7.95 13.82 18.21
C ASN A 120 7.45 12.37 18.36
N PRO A 121 8.18 11.50 19.08
CA PRO A 121 7.87 10.08 19.17
C PRO A 121 6.66 9.81 20.08
N ARG A 122 5.47 10.17 19.58
CA ARG A 122 4.20 10.03 20.30
C ARG A 122 3.73 8.59 20.31
N HIS A 123 3.26 8.13 21.46
CA HIS A 123 2.48 6.91 21.58
C HIS A 123 1.28 7.18 22.49
N THR A 124 0.10 6.79 22.05
CA THR A 124 -1.14 6.92 22.83
C THR A 124 -1.75 5.54 23.08
N ASP A 125 -2.38 5.35 24.23
CA ASP A 125 -2.99 4.07 24.62
C ASP A 125 -4.12 3.63 23.68
N ASP A 126 -4.79 4.60 23.05
CA ASP A 126 -5.81 4.38 22.02
C ASP A 126 -5.22 4.05 20.63
N ASN A 127 -3.88 3.95 20.51
CA ASN A 127 -3.15 3.71 19.27
C ASN A 127 -3.36 4.76 18.15
N LYS A 128 -3.92 5.95 18.45
CA LYS A 128 -3.96 7.05 17.48
C LYS A 128 -2.57 7.42 16.99
N TRP A 129 -1.61 7.51 17.91
CA TRP A 129 -0.19 7.63 17.61
C TRP A 129 0.54 6.34 17.98
N LYS A 130 1.33 5.81 17.05
CA LYS A 130 2.04 4.54 17.23
C LYS A 130 3.52 4.65 16.90
N CYS A 131 4.17 5.77 17.23
CA CYS A 131 5.53 6.04 16.78
C CYS A 131 6.58 5.05 17.32
N GLN A 132 6.32 4.39 18.45
CA GLN A 132 7.20 3.32 18.96
C GLN A 132 7.19 2.05 18.10
N ASP A 133 6.11 1.83 17.35
CA ASP A 133 6.00 0.75 16.38
C ASP A 133 6.45 1.28 15.01
N LYS A 134 7.66 0.90 14.60
CA LYS A 134 8.23 1.36 13.33
C LYS A 134 7.63 0.65 12.10
N THR A 135 6.79 -0.35 12.32
CA THR A 135 6.22 -1.20 11.26
C THR A 135 4.74 -0.95 11.00
N HIS A 136 4.03 -0.36 11.96
CA HIS A 136 2.60 -0.08 11.83
C HIS A 136 2.32 1.40 12.11
N VAL A 137 1.52 2.02 11.24
CA VAL A 137 0.99 3.37 11.46
C VAL A 137 -0.09 3.37 12.54
N GLY A 138 -0.32 4.52 13.17
CA GLY A 138 -1.40 4.70 14.15
C GLY A 138 -2.76 4.89 13.48
N TYR A 139 -3.84 4.84 14.27
CA TYR A 139 -5.20 4.94 13.75
C TYR A 139 -5.49 6.25 13.02
N ILE A 140 -4.80 7.34 13.37
CA ILE A 140 -4.95 8.60 12.65
C ILE A 140 -4.68 8.48 11.14
N ILE A 141 -3.75 7.60 10.74
CA ILE A 141 -3.42 7.35 9.34
C ILE A 141 -4.35 6.31 8.73
N ILE A 142 -4.69 5.27 9.49
CA ILE A 142 -5.62 4.23 9.02
C ILE A 142 -6.98 4.84 8.69
N GLU A 143 -7.51 5.72 9.54
CA GLU A 143 -8.76 6.45 9.30
C GLU A 143 -8.70 7.23 7.98
N LYS A 144 -7.58 7.92 7.72
CA LYS A 144 -7.39 8.68 6.48
C LYS A 144 -7.29 7.78 5.25
N TYR A 145 -6.62 6.64 5.34
CA TYR A 145 -6.60 5.66 4.25
C TYR A 145 -7.99 5.13 3.93
N VAL A 146 -8.80 4.85 4.95
CA VAL A 146 -10.19 4.41 4.78
C VAL A 146 -11.03 5.53 4.16
N ASP A 147 -10.90 6.77 4.62
CA ASP A 147 -11.60 7.92 4.04
C ASP A 147 -11.26 8.09 2.55
N MET A 148 -9.99 7.97 2.17
CA MET A 148 -9.55 8.07 0.77
C MET A 148 -10.12 6.93 -0.09
N LEU A 149 -10.08 5.70 0.41
CA LEU A 149 -10.67 4.56 -0.28
C LEU A 149 -12.19 4.71 -0.41
N LEU A 150 -12.90 5.15 0.64
CA LEU A 150 -14.34 5.38 0.56
C LEU A 150 -14.68 6.47 -0.47
N ASN A 151 -13.91 7.56 -0.51
CA ASN A 151 -14.09 8.59 -1.53
C ASN A 151 -13.84 8.04 -2.94
N PHE A 152 -12.81 7.20 -3.14
CA PHE A 152 -12.57 6.53 -4.43
C PHE A 152 -13.73 5.68 -4.90
N VAL A 153 -14.36 4.96 -3.98
CA VAL A 153 -15.46 4.07 -4.32
C VAL A 153 -16.76 4.83 -4.54
N CYS A 154 -17.00 5.89 -3.77
CA CYS A 154 -18.29 6.58 -3.74
C CYS A 154 -18.34 7.88 -4.55
N ASN A 155 -17.21 8.45 -4.94
CA ASN A 155 -17.13 9.70 -5.67
C ASN A 155 -16.45 9.48 -7.03
N GLU A 156 -17.26 9.50 -8.11
CA GLU A 156 -16.79 9.28 -9.49
C GLU A 156 -15.79 10.34 -9.98
N PHE A 157 -15.73 11.50 -9.33
CA PHE A 157 -14.80 12.59 -9.65
C PHE A 157 -13.47 12.49 -8.90
N PHE A 158 -13.29 11.47 -8.07
CA PHE A 158 -12.15 11.34 -7.20
C PHE A 158 -11.30 10.12 -7.57
N ASN A 159 -10.00 10.34 -7.73
CA ASN A 159 -9.03 9.30 -8.07
C ASN A 159 -7.91 9.26 -7.03
N VAL A 160 -7.65 8.08 -6.46
CA VAL A 160 -6.61 7.88 -5.44
C VAL A 160 -5.19 7.99 -5.97
N THR A 161 -5.02 8.00 -7.30
CA THR A 161 -3.71 8.22 -7.93
C THR A 161 -3.36 9.69 -8.07
N ASP A 162 -4.32 10.59 -7.87
CA ASP A 162 -4.09 12.02 -8.03
C ASP A 162 -3.40 12.58 -6.78
N ASP A 163 -2.45 13.49 -6.97
CA ASP A 163 -1.71 14.12 -5.88
C ASP A 163 -2.68 14.82 -4.91
N PHE A 164 -2.61 14.44 -3.64
CA PHE A 164 -3.39 15.07 -2.58
C PHE A 164 -2.70 16.32 -2.05
N CYS A 165 -3.17 17.47 -2.54
CA CYS A 165 -2.66 18.81 -2.23
C CYS A 165 -1.19 19.01 -2.66
N PRO A 166 -0.91 19.93 -3.63
CA PRO A 166 0.45 20.38 -3.89
C PRO A 166 1.06 21.12 -2.68
#